data_AF-A0A1Y2AVD4-F1
#
_entry.id   AF-A0A1Y2AVD4-F1
#
_cell.length_a   1.000
_cell.length_b   1.000
_cell.length_c   1.000
_cell.angle_alpha   90.00
_cell.angle_beta   90.00
_cell.angle_gamma   90.00
#
_symmetry.space_group_name_H-M   'P 1'
#
loop_
_entity.id
_entity.type
_entity.pdbx_description
1 polymer ?
#
loop_
_entity_poly.entity_id
_entity_poly.type
_entity_poly.pdbx_seq_one_letter_code
_entity_poly.pdbx_strand_id
1 'polypeptide(L)'
;MSAEPLLPINEKQPVEDTLVHPESTGLRLGGERQSLRKRFQGLSTIRKVLLVGAFAWLVTGSLHSLTRSFARHHHRHYRFGLHKGCNKHAAWEDVEPTLTVATYATSMDFYDGTEVYQTANATLPLVGGELSVAFTGEGAGEHLVVVSRADVEVAEIVVESVWAGEAVEGVEMSSTPYADNLSVKSNDDARHIIHLVLPTSAESIPSLALWSPSTLNLFIHPSATDLPFDALSVSADGQIELPAVAHIDDLSIETKTGAISGSFNVTKALVLRTVTGDITASVHVKPLFPPHGPNGTHPHPPPPHKHAQEGEDDFEEEEEVEEEEEEDNEVRWEKRGKRGHKHHSKKSYKAKKRHHAKRQSEEKGAAWFPFSLFGSRQDKEHRRHNKGPQGPPPPPHGEHPPPPPHGKAPPPPPHGEYPPPPPHGEHPPPPHGERPPPPPHDKAPPPHGHPHHPPHGPPHPHPPPPVFIGAFSTTGTINLTIHAPPFVSSDVKAFSRTGGVAVKYPTFKGFFEAGSLVGSVSVEAPHKETKILKEYKGETAEFVKGLVFPIRKNLTSAEEGVDADWEELIQM
;
A
#
# COMPACT_ATOMS: atom_id res chain seq x y z
N MET A 1 12.27 -58.22 49.32
CA MET A 1 11.37 -57.81 48.22
C MET A 1 12.27 -57.31 47.11
N SER A 2 12.44 -58.14 46.08
CA SER A 2 13.41 -57.95 45.00
C SER A 2 12.97 -56.84 44.05
N ALA A 3 13.91 -56.00 43.66
CA ALA A 3 13.77 -55.03 42.59
C ALA A 3 13.94 -55.73 41.24
N GLU A 4 12.97 -55.58 40.34
CA GLU A 4 13.08 -55.94 38.93
C GLU A 4 13.92 -54.91 38.16
N PRO A 5 14.84 -55.35 37.27
CA PRO A 5 15.55 -54.45 36.38
C PRO A 5 14.75 -54.21 35.09
N LEU A 6 14.62 -52.93 34.71
CA LEU A 6 14.04 -52.49 33.45
C LEU A 6 14.94 -52.86 32.26
N LEU A 7 14.34 -53.43 31.22
CA LEU A 7 14.96 -53.72 29.92
C LEU A 7 15.10 -52.43 29.07
N PRO A 8 16.09 -52.38 28.16
CA PRO A 8 16.28 -51.24 27.26
C PRO A 8 15.35 -51.34 26.03
N ILE A 9 14.65 -50.26 25.72
CA ILE A 9 13.87 -50.09 24.49
C ILE A 9 14.82 -49.65 23.38
N ASN A 10 14.90 -50.46 22.32
CA ASN A 10 15.55 -50.13 21.07
C ASN A 10 14.53 -50.25 19.92
N GLU A 11 14.84 -49.56 18.82
CA GLU A 11 14.25 -49.64 17.48
C GLU A 11 13.03 -48.78 17.13
N LYS A 12 13.38 -47.62 16.54
CA LYS A 12 12.93 -47.14 15.22
C LYS A 12 11.76 -47.92 14.60
N GLN A 13 10.57 -47.32 14.66
CA GLN A 13 9.52 -47.58 13.67
C GLN A 13 9.46 -46.42 12.66
N PRO A 14 9.26 -46.72 11.36
CA PRO A 14 9.02 -45.71 10.34
C PRO A 14 7.66 -45.05 10.57
N VAL A 15 7.63 -43.72 10.51
CA VAL A 15 6.42 -42.91 10.59
C VAL A 15 5.62 -43.14 9.31
N GLU A 16 4.45 -43.75 9.42
CA GLU A 16 3.45 -43.81 8.36
C GLU A 16 2.81 -42.42 8.20
N ASP A 17 2.75 -41.93 6.96
CA ASP A 17 2.07 -40.71 6.55
C ASP A 17 0.58 -40.80 6.89
N THR A 18 0.22 -40.30 8.08
CA THR A 18 -1.16 -40.19 8.52
C THR A 18 -1.69 -38.86 8.00
N LEU A 19 -2.66 -38.94 7.09
CA LEU A 19 -3.44 -37.81 6.58
C LEU A 19 -3.97 -36.98 7.77
N VAL A 20 -3.40 -35.79 7.98
CA VAL A 20 -3.77 -34.91 9.11
C VAL A 20 -5.12 -34.29 8.79
N HIS A 21 -6.17 -34.79 9.45
CA HIS A 21 -7.50 -34.19 9.45
C HIS A 21 -7.48 -32.88 10.27
N PRO A 22 -8.13 -31.78 9.84
CA PRO A 22 -8.07 -30.46 10.50
C PRO A 22 -8.72 -30.37 11.90
N GLU A 23 -9.06 -31.48 12.57
CA GLU A 23 -9.78 -31.48 13.86
C GLU A 23 -8.88 -31.50 15.11
N SER A 24 -7.55 -31.28 15.01
CA SER A 24 -6.64 -31.53 16.17
C SER A 24 -5.75 -30.37 16.64
N THR A 25 -6.08 -29.10 16.34
CA THR A 25 -5.43 -27.98 17.04
C THR A 25 -6.07 -27.74 18.40
N GLY A 26 -5.70 -28.57 19.38
CA GLY A 26 -6.04 -28.37 20.79
C GLY A 26 -5.37 -27.13 21.37
N LEU A 27 -5.99 -25.96 21.21
CA LEU A 27 -5.55 -24.70 21.78
C LEU A 27 -6.22 -24.49 23.15
N ARG A 28 -5.44 -24.57 24.24
CA ARG A 28 -5.92 -24.31 25.61
C ARG A 28 -6.25 -22.82 25.79
N LEU A 29 -7.49 -22.53 26.19
CA LEU A 29 -8.01 -21.21 26.56
C LEU A 29 -7.88 -21.00 28.09
N GLY A 30 -7.44 -19.82 28.53
CA GLY A 30 -7.46 -19.48 29.95
C GLY A 30 -6.60 -18.27 30.32
N GLY A 31 -7.15 -17.06 30.15
CA GLY A 31 -6.56 -15.82 30.69
C GLY A 31 -7.66 -14.86 31.14
N GLU A 32 -7.63 -14.46 32.41
CA GLU A 32 -8.62 -13.59 33.05
C GLU A 32 -8.57 -12.16 32.44
N ARG A 33 -9.68 -11.73 31.83
CA ARG A 33 -9.80 -10.42 31.16
C ARG A 33 -10.01 -9.28 32.18
N GLN A 34 -9.12 -8.29 32.21
CA GLN A 34 -9.35 -7.05 32.96
C GLN A 34 -10.16 -6.05 32.14
N SER A 35 -11.32 -5.61 32.66
CA SER A 35 -12.20 -4.69 31.93
C SER A 35 -11.58 -3.29 31.75
N LEU A 36 -11.72 -2.75 30.53
CA LEU A 36 -11.26 -1.41 30.14
C LEU A 36 -11.78 -0.30 31.08
N ARG A 37 -12.93 -0.50 31.72
CA ARG A 37 -13.51 0.44 32.70
C ARG A 37 -12.56 0.76 33.86
N LYS A 38 -11.72 -0.19 34.30
CA LYS A 38 -10.74 0.04 35.37
C LYS A 38 -9.60 0.98 34.96
N ARG A 39 -9.26 1.06 33.66
CA ARG A 39 -8.20 1.95 33.15
C ARG A 39 -8.63 3.42 33.04
N PHE A 40 -9.92 3.70 32.92
CA PHE A 40 -10.42 5.08 32.76
C PHE A 40 -10.66 5.84 34.07
N GLN A 41 -10.70 5.15 35.21
CA GLN A 41 -10.98 5.80 36.50
C GLN A 41 -9.84 6.70 37.00
N GLY A 42 -8.59 6.47 36.58
CA GLY A 42 -7.41 7.25 37.01
C GLY A 42 -7.04 8.48 36.16
N LEU A 43 -7.75 8.78 35.06
CA LEU A 43 -7.39 9.87 34.16
C LEU A 43 -7.91 11.24 34.62
N SER A 44 -7.09 12.28 34.45
CA SER A 44 -7.49 13.67 34.71
C SER A 44 -8.54 14.16 33.70
N THR A 45 -9.36 15.14 34.11
CA THR A 45 -10.50 15.63 33.33
C THR A 45 -10.09 16.12 31.93
N ILE A 46 -8.94 16.79 31.80
CA ILE A 46 -8.41 17.27 30.52
C ILE A 46 -8.01 16.09 29.61
N ARG A 47 -7.38 15.05 30.16
CA ARG A 47 -7.03 13.84 29.40
C ARG A 47 -8.28 13.09 28.93
N LYS A 48 -9.33 13.06 29.75
CA LYS A 48 -10.64 12.49 29.36
C LYS A 48 -11.27 13.27 28.20
N VAL A 49 -11.26 14.61 28.24
CA VAL A 49 -11.79 15.46 27.16
C VAL A 49 -10.99 15.28 25.85
N LEU A 50 -9.66 15.21 25.92
CA LEU A 50 -8.82 14.96 24.75
C LEU A 50 -9.04 13.56 24.16
N LEU A 51 -9.20 12.52 25.00
CA LEU A 51 -9.54 11.18 24.56
C LEU A 51 -10.91 11.13 23.89
N VAL A 52 -11.93 11.77 24.47
CA VAL A 52 -13.28 11.85 23.87
C VAL A 52 -13.26 12.61 22.55
N GLY A 53 -12.52 13.72 22.47
CA GLY A 53 -12.36 14.48 21.23
C GLY A 53 -11.63 13.68 20.13
N ALA A 54 -10.57 12.96 20.50
CA ALA A 54 -9.86 12.06 19.59
C ALA A 54 -10.73 10.89 19.14
N PHE A 55 -11.51 10.29 20.06
CA PHE A 55 -12.41 9.19 19.76
C PHE A 55 -13.58 9.63 18.87
N ALA A 56 -14.17 10.80 19.13
CA ALA A 56 -15.22 11.37 18.28
C ALA A 56 -14.70 11.70 16.87
N TRP A 57 -13.52 12.33 16.75
CA TRP A 57 -12.89 12.58 15.46
C TRP A 57 -12.57 11.28 14.72
N LEU A 58 -12.14 10.24 15.45
CA LEU A 58 -11.84 8.94 14.88
C LEU A 58 -13.09 8.17 14.48
N VAL A 59 -14.15 8.09 15.27
CA VAL A 59 -15.41 7.41 14.87
C VAL A 59 -15.98 8.09 13.62
N THR A 60 -15.97 9.42 13.59
CA THR A 60 -16.43 10.17 12.40
C THR A 60 -15.49 9.97 11.20
N GLY A 61 -14.18 9.83 11.44
CA GLY A 61 -13.17 9.57 10.42
C GLY A 61 -13.15 8.13 9.90
N SER A 62 -13.41 7.13 10.75
CA SER A 62 -13.46 5.70 10.44
C SER A 62 -14.71 5.36 9.62
N LEU A 63 -15.86 5.95 9.94
CA LEU A 63 -17.08 5.82 9.13
C LEU A 63 -16.91 6.46 7.73
N HIS A 64 -16.17 7.58 7.67
CA HIS A 64 -15.81 8.23 6.41
C HIS A 64 -14.64 7.53 5.68
N SER A 65 -13.86 6.72 6.41
CA SER A 65 -12.80 5.87 5.86
C SER A 65 -13.42 4.65 5.19
N LEU A 66 -14.30 3.89 5.86
CA LEU A 66 -14.99 2.74 5.28
C LEU A 66 -15.74 3.09 3.98
N THR A 67 -16.49 4.21 3.96
CA THR A 67 -17.17 4.68 2.74
C THR A 67 -16.21 5.21 1.66
N ARG A 68 -14.98 5.61 2.02
CA ARG A 68 -13.92 6.00 1.08
C ARG A 68 -12.93 4.89 0.77
N SER A 69 -12.86 3.78 1.49
CA SER A 69 -11.98 2.66 1.18
C SER A 69 -12.52 1.88 0.00
N PHE A 70 -13.84 1.78 -0.13
CA PHE A 70 -14.50 1.18 -1.30
C PHE A 70 -14.67 2.17 -2.48
N ALA A 71 -14.74 3.49 -2.23
CA ALA A 71 -14.87 4.53 -3.27
C ALA A 71 -13.55 5.26 -3.61
N ARG A 72 -12.46 5.01 -2.88
CA ARG A 72 -11.12 5.22 -3.39
C ARG A 72 -10.89 4.06 -4.32
N HIS A 73 -11.24 4.27 -5.58
CA HIS A 73 -10.22 4.06 -6.59
C HIS A 73 -8.98 4.71 -6.01
N HIS A 74 -8.08 3.89 -5.46
CA HIS A 74 -6.69 4.21 -5.58
C HIS A 74 -6.59 4.57 -7.07
N HIS A 75 -6.50 5.86 -7.36
CA HIS A 75 -5.45 6.29 -8.24
C HIS A 75 -4.21 5.68 -7.56
N ARG A 76 -3.97 4.40 -7.88
CA ARG A 76 -2.69 3.81 -8.22
C ARG A 76 -2.17 4.84 -9.19
N HIS A 77 -1.72 5.97 -8.63
CA HIS A 77 -0.99 6.96 -9.36
C HIS A 77 0.08 6.08 -9.93
N TYR A 78 0.03 5.93 -11.24
CA TYR A 78 1.05 5.38 -12.09
C TYR A 78 2.33 6.14 -11.74
N ARG A 79 2.89 5.84 -10.58
CA ARG A 79 4.15 6.35 -10.08
C ARG A 79 5.10 5.26 -10.47
N PHE A 80 5.58 5.48 -11.69
CA PHE A 80 6.70 4.81 -12.35
C PHE A 80 6.37 3.46 -13.00
N GLY A 81 5.45 3.55 -13.96
CA GLY A 81 5.77 3.33 -15.38
C GLY A 81 6.37 1.99 -15.79
N LEU A 82 5.51 1.01 -16.11
CA LEU A 82 5.79 0.04 -17.19
C LEU A 82 4.53 -0.62 -17.77
N HIS A 83 3.42 0.13 -17.94
CA HIS A 83 2.36 -0.25 -18.88
C HIS A 83 1.88 0.99 -19.66
N LYS A 84 2.76 1.57 -20.48
CA LYS A 84 2.33 2.41 -21.60
C LYS A 84 1.93 1.47 -22.75
N GLY A 85 0.72 0.94 -22.70
CA GLY A 85 0.25 0.02 -23.75
C GLY A 85 -1.27 -0.14 -23.84
N CYS A 86 -1.96 -0.26 -22.70
CA CYS A 86 -3.40 -0.51 -22.71
C CYS A 86 -4.19 0.65 -22.09
N ASN A 87 -4.22 1.79 -22.78
CA ASN A 87 -5.28 2.79 -22.61
C ASN A 87 -6.55 2.39 -23.38
N LYS A 88 -6.87 1.08 -23.41
CA LYS A 88 -8.24 0.67 -23.61
C LYS A 88 -8.85 0.79 -22.23
N HIS A 89 -9.58 1.87 -21.99
CA HIS A 89 -10.65 1.82 -21.01
C HIS A 89 -11.55 0.66 -21.48
N ALA A 90 -11.24 -0.56 -21.05
CA ALA A 90 -12.26 -1.59 -21.01
C ALA A 90 -13.38 -0.92 -20.24
N ALA A 91 -14.52 -0.71 -20.91
CA ALA A 91 -15.73 -0.41 -20.19
C ALA A 91 -15.83 -1.52 -19.15
N TRP A 92 -15.64 -1.17 -17.88
CA TRP A 92 -15.88 -2.10 -16.80
C TRP A 92 -17.36 -2.41 -16.95
N GLU A 93 -17.67 -3.58 -17.51
CA GLU A 93 -19.03 -4.07 -17.44
C GLU A 93 -19.38 -4.10 -15.96
N ASP A 94 -20.50 -3.49 -15.61
CA ASP A 94 -21.01 -3.50 -14.24
C ASP A 94 -21.38 -4.95 -13.90
N VAL A 95 -20.37 -5.74 -13.49
CA VAL A 95 -20.56 -7.12 -13.07
C VAL A 95 -21.18 -7.07 -11.69
N GLU A 96 -22.44 -7.49 -11.58
CA GLU A 96 -23.11 -7.59 -10.28
C GLU A 96 -22.39 -8.63 -9.41
N PRO A 97 -22.02 -8.28 -8.16
CA PRO A 97 -21.37 -9.22 -7.27
C PRO A 97 -22.31 -10.37 -6.92
N THR A 98 -21.80 -11.60 -6.93
CA THR A 98 -22.54 -12.77 -6.46
C THR A 98 -22.46 -12.81 -4.93
N LEU A 99 -23.58 -12.54 -4.27
CA LEU A 99 -23.67 -12.63 -2.81
C LEU A 99 -23.94 -14.09 -2.42
N THR A 100 -23.00 -14.68 -1.68
CA THR A 100 -23.12 -16.00 -1.09
C THR A 100 -23.21 -15.86 0.42
N VAL A 101 -24.37 -16.19 0.99
CA VAL A 101 -24.53 -16.25 2.44
C VAL A 101 -23.95 -17.57 2.92
N ALA A 102 -23.04 -17.51 3.90
CA ALA A 102 -22.41 -18.69 4.47
C ALA A 102 -23.48 -19.62 5.07
N THR A 103 -23.50 -20.87 4.61
CA THR A 103 -24.32 -21.92 5.23
C THR A 103 -23.42 -22.70 6.17
N TYR A 104 -23.65 -22.55 7.47
CA TYR A 104 -22.91 -23.28 8.48
C TYR A 104 -23.24 -24.77 8.43
N ALA A 105 -22.23 -25.61 8.68
CA ALA A 105 -22.46 -27.02 8.98
C ALA A 105 -23.29 -27.17 10.27
N THR A 106 -23.76 -28.40 10.53
CA THR A 106 -24.46 -28.72 11.77
C THR A 106 -23.60 -28.33 12.98
N SER A 107 -24.12 -27.46 13.84
CA SER A 107 -23.41 -27.00 15.01
C SER A 107 -23.16 -28.15 15.98
N MET A 108 -21.97 -28.19 16.57
CA MET A 108 -21.61 -29.12 17.65
C MET A 108 -21.61 -28.37 18.98
N ASP A 109 -22.21 -28.97 20.00
CA ASP A 109 -22.18 -28.43 21.35
C ASP A 109 -20.88 -28.87 22.05
N PHE A 110 -20.16 -27.91 22.62
CA PHE A 110 -18.96 -28.08 23.42
C PHE A 110 -19.21 -27.60 24.85
N TYR A 111 -18.78 -28.38 25.84
CA TYR A 111 -18.97 -28.07 27.26
C TYR A 111 -17.64 -27.76 27.95
N ASP A 112 -17.48 -26.54 28.45
CA ASP A 112 -16.28 -26.10 29.18
C ASP A 112 -16.46 -26.18 30.72
N GLY A 113 -17.33 -27.07 31.19
CA GLY A 113 -17.58 -27.29 32.62
C GLY A 113 -18.61 -26.36 33.26
N THR A 114 -18.85 -25.17 32.71
CA THR A 114 -19.86 -24.21 33.21
C THR A 114 -20.85 -23.73 32.17
N GLU A 115 -20.41 -23.64 30.92
CA GLU A 115 -21.22 -23.10 29.81
C GLU A 115 -21.20 -24.06 28.63
N VAL A 116 -22.28 -24.05 27.86
CA VAL A 116 -22.40 -24.77 26.59
C VAL A 116 -22.10 -23.76 25.49
N TYR A 117 -21.05 -24.02 24.73
CA TYR A 117 -20.71 -23.30 23.51
C TYR A 117 -21.14 -24.12 22.31
N GLN A 118 -21.52 -23.45 21.23
CA GLN A 118 -21.75 -24.08 19.95
C GLN A 118 -20.62 -23.71 19.02
N THR A 119 -20.17 -24.68 18.21
CA THR A 119 -19.22 -24.44 17.13
C THR A 119 -19.78 -24.92 15.81
N ALA A 120 -19.55 -24.14 14.76
CA ALA A 120 -19.81 -24.56 13.39
C ALA A 120 -18.80 -23.91 12.45
N ASN A 121 -18.54 -24.59 11.35
CA ASN A 121 -17.73 -24.08 10.25
C ASN A 121 -18.60 -23.75 9.04
N ALA A 122 -18.17 -22.77 8.25
CA ALA A 122 -18.70 -22.49 6.93
C ALA A 122 -17.54 -22.47 5.93
N THR A 123 -17.70 -23.18 4.82
CA THR A 123 -16.69 -23.25 3.75
C THR A 123 -17.19 -22.50 2.52
N LEU A 124 -16.31 -21.67 1.96
CA LEU A 124 -16.62 -20.76 0.87
C LEU A 124 -15.48 -20.84 -0.17
N PRO A 125 -15.77 -21.21 -1.43
CA PRO A 125 -14.73 -21.26 -2.46
C PRO A 125 -14.29 -19.84 -2.84
N LEU A 126 -13.00 -19.66 -3.10
CA LEU A 126 -12.45 -18.43 -3.67
C LEU A 126 -12.57 -18.45 -5.18
N VAL A 127 -13.04 -17.34 -5.74
CA VAL A 127 -13.25 -17.18 -7.19
C VAL A 127 -12.39 -16.03 -7.73
N GLY A 128 -12.09 -15.03 -6.90
CA GLY A 128 -11.29 -13.86 -7.23
C GLY A 128 -9.80 -14.03 -6.94
N GLY A 129 -9.00 -13.11 -7.47
CA GLY A 129 -7.55 -13.04 -7.21
C GLY A 129 -7.18 -12.20 -5.98
N GLU A 130 -8.08 -11.34 -5.51
CA GLU A 130 -7.91 -10.52 -4.30
C GLU A 130 -8.95 -10.92 -3.25
N LEU A 131 -8.52 -11.07 -2.00
CA LEU A 131 -9.38 -11.38 -0.87
C LEU A 131 -9.37 -10.24 0.15
N SER A 132 -10.54 -9.70 0.44
CA SER A 132 -10.76 -8.71 1.50
C SER A 132 -11.59 -9.32 2.63
N VAL A 133 -11.11 -9.23 3.85
CA VAL A 133 -11.75 -9.76 5.07
C VAL A 133 -11.98 -8.62 6.04
N ALA A 134 -13.24 -8.38 6.39
CA ALA A 134 -13.64 -7.33 7.31
C ALA A 134 -14.37 -7.93 8.52
N PHE A 135 -13.76 -7.87 9.69
CA PHE A 135 -14.43 -8.13 10.95
C PHE A 135 -15.23 -6.89 11.35
N THR A 136 -16.54 -6.99 11.53
CA THR A 136 -17.41 -5.87 11.93
C THR A 136 -18.03 -6.15 13.29
N GLY A 137 -18.55 -5.12 13.97
CA GLY A 137 -19.17 -5.25 15.30
C GLY A 137 -18.33 -4.64 16.43
N GLU A 138 -18.90 -4.59 17.63
CA GLU A 138 -18.29 -3.97 18.82
C GLU A 138 -17.48 -4.96 19.67
N GLY A 139 -17.46 -6.25 19.27
CA GLY A 139 -16.79 -7.31 20.00
C GLY A 139 -15.31 -7.01 20.20
N ALA A 140 -14.86 -6.94 21.46
CA ALA A 140 -13.46 -6.68 21.80
C ALA A 140 -12.54 -7.92 21.68
N GLY A 141 -12.97 -8.94 20.92
CA GLY A 141 -12.26 -10.20 20.75
C GLY A 141 -10.98 -10.08 19.92
N GLU A 142 -10.06 -11.02 20.10
CA GLU A 142 -8.93 -11.19 19.19
C GLU A 142 -9.41 -11.92 17.93
N HIS A 143 -9.20 -11.29 16.78
CA HIS A 143 -9.51 -11.92 15.50
C HIS A 143 -8.28 -12.65 14.97
N LEU A 144 -8.47 -13.90 14.58
CA LEU A 144 -7.40 -14.75 14.08
C LEU A 144 -7.66 -15.12 12.63
N VAL A 145 -6.67 -14.89 11.78
CA VAL A 145 -6.64 -15.36 10.39
C VAL A 145 -5.48 -16.34 10.26
N VAL A 146 -5.76 -17.55 9.77
CA VAL A 146 -4.80 -18.62 9.54
C VAL A 146 -4.64 -18.82 8.04
N VAL A 147 -3.43 -18.79 7.52
CA VAL A 147 -3.13 -19.16 6.12
C VAL A 147 -2.44 -20.51 6.09
N SER A 148 -2.94 -21.45 5.29
CA SER A 148 -2.41 -22.82 5.23
C SER A 148 -2.49 -23.38 3.80
N ARG A 149 -1.70 -24.43 3.52
CA ARG A 149 -1.89 -25.29 2.34
C ARG A 149 -2.51 -26.61 2.73
N ALA A 150 -3.44 -27.10 1.90
CA ALA A 150 -4.05 -28.43 1.99
C ALA A 150 -4.32 -29.01 0.59
N ASP A 151 -4.68 -30.29 0.52
CA ASP A 151 -5.05 -30.98 -0.72
C ASP A 151 -6.48 -30.61 -1.14
N VAL A 152 -6.62 -29.38 -1.65
CA VAL A 152 -7.88 -28.81 -2.17
C VAL A 152 -7.68 -28.43 -3.63
N GLU A 153 -8.69 -28.66 -4.46
CA GLU A 153 -8.61 -28.35 -5.90
C GLU A 153 -8.58 -26.83 -6.16
N VAL A 154 -9.34 -26.07 -5.37
CA VAL A 154 -9.47 -24.62 -5.45
C VAL A 154 -9.25 -24.05 -4.06
N ALA A 155 -8.67 -22.85 -3.98
CA ALA A 155 -8.52 -22.16 -2.72
C ALA A 155 -9.89 -21.90 -2.07
N GLU A 156 -9.98 -22.06 -0.76
CA GLU A 156 -11.22 -21.90 -0.01
C GLU A 156 -10.98 -21.14 1.30
N ILE A 157 -12.04 -20.51 1.79
CA ILE A 157 -12.10 -19.93 3.12
C ILE A 157 -12.96 -20.83 4.00
N VAL A 158 -12.43 -21.23 5.14
CA VAL A 158 -13.20 -21.89 6.21
C VAL A 158 -13.32 -20.92 7.37
N VAL A 159 -14.54 -20.54 7.72
CA VAL A 159 -14.84 -19.69 8.88
C VAL A 159 -15.31 -20.57 10.02
N GLU A 160 -14.49 -20.72 11.05
CA GLU A 160 -14.81 -21.42 12.28
C GLU A 160 -15.38 -20.41 13.28
N SER A 161 -16.63 -20.63 13.68
CA SER A 161 -17.35 -19.78 14.63
C SER A 161 -17.58 -20.56 15.92
N VAL A 162 -17.34 -19.95 17.07
CA VAL A 162 -17.68 -20.46 18.40
C VAL A 162 -18.50 -19.41 19.12
N TRP A 163 -19.66 -19.79 19.67
CA TRP A 163 -20.55 -18.84 20.35
C TRP A 163 -21.30 -19.44 21.53
N ALA A 164 -21.82 -18.56 22.40
CA ALA A 164 -22.76 -18.92 23.45
C ALA A 164 -24.16 -18.35 23.14
N GLY A 165 -25.21 -19.14 23.37
CA GLY A 165 -26.60 -18.66 23.26
C GLY A 165 -27.24 -18.83 21.88
N GLU A 166 -27.89 -17.77 21.38
CA GLU A 166 -28.62 -17.79 20.10
C GLU A 166 -27.68 -17.90 18.89
N ALA A 167 -28.23 -18.40 17.78
CA ALA A 167 -27.47 -18.69 16.57
C ALA A 167 -26.71 -17.46 16.04
N VAL A 168 -25.51 -17.69 15.54
CA VAL A 168 -24.65 -16.65 14.97
C VAL A 168 -25.08 -16.33 13.55
N GLU A 169 -25.77 -15.21 13.39
CA GLU A 169 -25.84 -14.52 12.10
C GLU A 169 -24.57 -13.69 11.91
N GLY A 170 -24.06 -13.59 10.67
CA GLY A 170 -23.09 -12.54 10.38
C GLY A 170 -21.91 -12.84 9.47
N VAL A 171 -21.83 -14.01 8.84
CA VAL A 171 -20.80 -14.30 7.83
C VAL A 171 -21.40 -14.19 6.45
N GLU A 172 -20.98 -13.18 5.71
CA GLU A 172 -21.47 -12.86 4.36
C GLU A 172 -20.27 -12.75 3.42
N MET A 173 -20.30 -13.48 2.29
CA MET A 173 -19.29 -13.35 1.24
C MET A 173 -19.91 -12.76 -0.02
N SER A 174 -19.26 -11.75 -0.59
CA SER A 174 -19.60 -11.22 -1.91
C SER A 174 -18.43 -11.39 -2.85
N SER A 175 -18.67 -12.10 -3.94
CA SER A 175 -17.65 -12.50 -4.91
C SER A 175 -17.86 -11.79 -6.24
N THR A 176 -16.77 -11.33 -6.82
CA THR A 176 -16.70 -10.81 -8.19
C THR A 176 -15.61 -11.58 -8.94
N PRO A 177 -15.55 -11.51 -10.29
CA PRO A 177 -14.47 -12.16 -11.05
C PRO A 177 -13.05 -11.69 -10.68
N TYR A 178 -12.92 -10.59 -9.93
CA TYR A 178 -11.63 -9.98 -9.60
C TYR A 178 -11.31 -10.06 -8.10
N ALA A 179 -12.33 -10.02 -7.24
CA ALA A 179 -12.16 -9.93 -5.80
C ALA A 179 -13.28 -10.63 -5.03
N ASP A 180 -12.91 -11.23 -3.91
CA ASP A 180 -13.79 -11.79 -2.90
C ASP A 180 -13.78 -10.90 -1.66
N ASN A 181 -14.95 -10.55 -1.14
CA ASN A 181 -15.11 -9.75 0.06
C ASN A 181 -15.90 -10.53 1.11
N LEU A 182 -15.23 -10.92 2.19
CA LEU A 182 -15.79 -11.59 3.34
C LEU A 182 -16.04 -10.59 4.47
N SER A 183 -17.30 -10.46 4.89
CA SER A 183 -17.72 -9.67 6.05
C SER A 183 -18.12 -10.61 7.18
N VAL A 184 -17.48 -10.46 8.35
CA VAL A 184 -17.73 -11.28 9.54
C VAL A 184 -18.18 -10.38 10.69
N LYS A 185 -19.47 -10.39 11.04
CA LYS A 185 -20.01 -9.66 12.20
C LYS A 185 -19.67 -10.43 13.47
N SER A 186 -18.77 -9.89 14.27
CA SER A 186 -18.39 -10.40 15.59
C SER A 186 -19.18 -9.67 16.68
N ASN A 187 -19.72 -10.42 17.64
CA ASN A 187 -20.33 -9.89 18.86
C ASN A 187 -19.48 -10.31 20.09
N ASP A 188 -19.86 -9.89 21.29
CA ASP A 188 -19.09 -10.23 22.50
C ASP A 188 -19.15 -11.73 22.87
N ASP A 189 -20.17 -12.43 22.37
CA ASP A 189 -20.45 -13.83 22.69
C ASP A 189 -19.96 -14.81 21.61
N ALA A 190 -19.44 -14.31 20.48
CA ALA A 190 -18.98 -15.09 19.34
C ALA A 190 -17.52 -14.78 19.01
N ARG A 191 -16.77 -15.84 18.73
CA ARG A 191 -15.40 -15.78 18.27
C ARG A 191 -15.32 -16.43 16.90
N HIS A 192 -14.60 -15.78 15.99
CA HIS A 192 -14.37 -16.28 14.65
C HIS A 192 -12.89 -16.50 14.39
N ILE A 193 -12.56 -17.64 13.79
CA ILE A 193 -11.25 -17.95 13.23
C ILE A 193 -11.45 -18.15 11.73
N ILE A 194 -10.68 -17.44 10.92
CA ILE A 194 -10.77 -17.53 9.47
C ILE A 194 -9.56 -18.29 8.96
N HIS A 195 -9.79 -19.42 8.31
CA HIS A 195 -8.76 -20.22 7.68
C HIS A 195 -8.79 -19.98 6.17
N LEU A 196 -7.74 -19.37 5.63
CA LEU A 196 -7.47 -19.33 4.19
C LEU A 196 -6.70 -20.59 3.81
N VAL A 197 -7.37 -21.51 3.13
CA VAL A 197 -6.82 -22.80 2.73
C VAL A 197 -6.49 -22.75 1.24
N LEU A 198 -5.19 -22.82 0.95
CA LEU A 198 -4.66 -22.79 -0.41
C LEU A 198 -4.37 -24.21 -0.91
N PRO A 199 -4.47 -24.47 -2.23
CA PRO A 199 -4.02 -25.72 -2.81
C PRO A 199 -2.54 -26.00 -2.51
N THR A 200 -2.16 -27.27 -2.42
CA THR A 200 -0.73 -27.66 -2.32
C THR A 200 0.12 -27.13 -3.47
N SER A 201 -0.49 -26.98 -4.65
CA SER A 201 0.09 -26.44 -5.88
C SER A 201 0.21 -24.91 -5.91
N ALA A 202 -0.33 -24.20 -4.90
CA ALA A 202 -0.26 -22.74 -4.87
C ALA A 202 1.20 -22.26 -4.79
N GLU A 203 1.57 -21.34 -5.67
CA GLU A 203 2.90 -20.74 -5.73
C GLU A 203 2.99 -19.41 -4.97
N SER A 204 1.85 -18.77 -4.70
CA SER A 204 1.75 -17.51 -3.95
C SER A 204 0.45 -17.44 -3.15
N ILE A 205 0.44 -16.56 -2.15
CA ILE A 205 -0.76 -16.19 -1.41
C ILE A 205 -1.42 -15.02 -2.16
N PRO A 206 -2.73 -15.08 -2.45
CA PRO A 206 -3.44 -14.01 -3.13
C PRO A 206 -3.33 -12.69 -2.36
N SER A 207 -3.59 -11.58 -3.05
CA SER A 207 -3.61 -10.26 -2.42
C SER A 207 -4.63 -10.26 -1.28
N LEU A 208 -4.17 -9.99 -0.06
CA LEU A 208 -4.98 -10.14 1.16
C LEU A 208 -5.13 -8.79 1.86
N ALA A 209 -6.38 -8.34 2.02
CA ALA A 209 -6.73 -7.17 2.80
C ALA A 209 -7.51 -7.59 4.07
N LEU A 210 -7.01 -7.23 5.24
CA LEU A 210 -7.60 -7.56 6.53
C LEU A 210 -7.99 -6.28 7.26
N TRP A 211 -9.23 -6.21 7.75
CA TRP A 211 -9.72 -5.11 8.57
C TRP A 211 -10.38 -5.60 9.85
N SER A 212 -10.04 -4.99 10.99
CA SER A 212 -10.63 -5.30 12.29
C SER A 212 -10.80 -4.08 13.20
N PRO A 213 -11.88 -4.01 14.00
CA PRO A 213 -12.08 -2.97 15.02
C PRO A 213 -11.31 -3.23 16.32
N SER A 214 -10.55 -4.31 16.43
CA SER A 214 -9.84 -4.70 17.65
C SER A 214 -8.42 -5.19 17.33
N THR A 215 -7.90 -6.18 18.05
CA THR A 215 -6.59 -6.80 17.82
C THR A 215 -6.73 -7.87 16.73
N LEU A 216 -5.81 -7.83 15.75
CA LEU A 216 -5.77 -8.79 14.65
C LEU A 216 -4.45 -9.56 14.67
N ASN A 217 -4.58 -10.89 14.65
CA ASN A 217 -3.48 -11.82 14.58
C ASN A 217 -3.54 -12.56 13.23
N LEU A 218 -2.44 -12.51 12.49
CA LEU A 218 -2.24 -13.33 11.30
C LEU A 218 -1.31 -14.49 11.65
N PHE A 219 -1.69 -15.71 11.32
CA PHE A 219 -0.87 -16.89 11.53
C PHE A 219 -0.62 -17.58 10.19
N ILE A 220 0.65 -17.84 9.86
CA ILE A 220 1.01 -18.61 8.67
C ILE A 220 1.41 -20.00 9.13
N HIS A 221 0.59 -20.99 8.77
CA HIS A 221 0.85 -22.39 9.07
C HIS A 221 2.18 -22.82 8.41
N PRO A 222 2.99 -23.72 9.02
CA PRO A 222 4.25 -24.18 8.45
C PRO A 222 4.17 -24.65 7.00
N SER A 223 3.03 -25.25 6.60
CA SER A 223 2.80 -25.69 5.22
C SER A 223 2.74 -24.55 4.21
N ALA A 224 2.57 -23.29 4.60
CA ALA A 224 2.48 -22.13 3.70
C ALA A 224 3.58 -21.08 3.94
N THR A 225 4.61 -21.39 4.74
CA THR A 225 5.67 -20.41 5.13
C THR A 225 6.60 -20.01 3.99
N ASP A 226 6.69 -20.85 2.96
CA ASP A 226 7.45 -20.66 1.73
C ASP A 226 6.72 -19.79 0.70
N LEU A 227 5.42 -19.57 0.86
CA LEU A 227 4.63 -18.83 -0.12
C LEU A 227 4.85 -17.30 0.01
N PRO A 228 5.15 -16.61 -1.10
CA PRO A 228 5.18 -15.16 -1.14
C PRO A 228 3.76 -14.57 -1.11
N PHE A 229 3.62 -13.39 -0.52
CA PHE A 229 2.43 -12.55 -0.68
C PHE A 229 2.63 -11.57 -1.83
N ASP A 230 1.68 -11.52 -2.75
CA ASP A 230 1.65 -10.48 -3.79
C ASP A 230 1.37 -9.09 -3.17
N ALA A 231 0.40 -9.04 -2.25
CA ALA A 231 0.13 -7.85 -1.44
C ALA A 231 -0.53 -8.25 -0.13
N LEU A 232 -0.15 -7.59 0.96
CA LEU A 232 -0.78 -7.74 2.27
C LEU A 232 -1.11 -6.35 2.83
N SER A 233 -2.39 -6.10 3.07
CA SER A 233 -2.88 -4.87 3.71
C SER A 233 -3.60 -5.22 5.00
N VAL A 234 -3.07 -4.82 6.15
CA VAL A 234 -3.67 -5.09 7.46
C VAL A 234 -4.04 -3.78 8.15
N SER A 235 -5.30 -3.65 8.54
CA SER A 235 -5.79 -2.50 9.27
C SER A 235 -6.53 -2.92 10.53
N ALA A 236 -6.14 -2.38 11.68
CA ALA A 236 -6.78 -2.71 12.95
C ALA A 236 -6.90 -1.49 13.86
N ASP A 237 -7.98 -1.38 14.63
CA ASP A 237 -8.06 -0.31 15.63
C ASP A 237 -7.13 -0.60 16.83
N GLY A 238 -6.80 -1.87 17.08
CA GLY A 238 -5.91 -2.37 18.15
C GLY A 238 -4.47 -2.67 17.71
N GLN A 239 -3.81 -3.55 18.47
CA GLN A 239 -2.46 -4.06 18.16
C GLN A 239 -2.52 -5.01 16.96
N ILE A 240 -1.46 -5.00 16.14
CA ILE A 240 -1.30 -5.90 15.01
C ILE A 240 -0.04 -6.71 15.24
N GLU A 241 -0.18 -8.02 15.27
CA GLU A 241 0.94 -8.96 15.35
C GLU A 241 1.01 -9.74 14.04
N LEU A 242 2.08 -9.51 13.28
CA LEU A 242 2.37 -10.26 12.06
C LEU A 242 3.53 -11.22 12.30
N PRO A 243 3.44 -12.45 11.79
CA PRO A 243 4.53 -13.40 11.87
C PRO A 243 5.66 -12.95 10.93
N ALA A 244 6.85 -13.51 11.11
CA ALA A 244 7.92 -13.33 10.15
C ALA A 244 7.57 -14.04 8.84
N VAL A 245 7.06 -13.28 7.87
CA VAL A 245 6.73 -13.79 6.54
C VAL A 245 7.98 -13.83 5.68
N ALA A 246 8.17 -14.89 4.89
CA ALA A 246 9.37 -15.08 4.07
C ALA A 246 9.52 -13.99 2.99
N HIS A 247 8.41 -13.58 2.37
CA HIS A 247 8.42 -12.67 1.23
C HIS A 247 7.08 -11.95 1.06
N ILE A 248 7.09 -10.61 1.00
CA ILE A 248 5.91 -9.80 0.67
C ILE A 248 6.30 -8.77 -0.38
N ASP A 249 5.53 -8.68 -1.45
CA ASP A 249 5.78 -7.70 -2.48
C ASP A 249 5.43 -6.29 -2.00
N ASP A 250 4.15 -6.08 -1.67
CA ASP A 250 3.63 -4.84 -1.12
C ASP A 250 2.98 -5.07 0.26
N LEU A 251 3.54 -4.49 1.33
CA LEU A 251 3.01 -4.58 2.70
C LEU A 251 2.49 -3.21 3.18
N SER A 252 1.25 -3.16 3.64
CA SER A 252 0.64 -1.99 4.28
C SER A 252 0.04 -2.37 5.62
N ILE A 253 0.48 -1.73 6.70
CA ILE A 253 -0.03 -1.93 8.06
C ILE A 253 -0.52 -0.60 8.60
N GLU A 254 -1.78 -0.54 9.02
CA GLU A 254 -2.39 0.65 9.61
C GLU A 254 -3.08 0.32 10.93
N THR A 255 -2.63 0.93 12.03
CA THR A 255 -3.32 0.86 13.31
C THR A 255 -3.76 2.23 13.83
N LYS A 256 -4.88 2.28 14.52
CA LYS A 256 -5.32 3.50 15.20
C LYS A 256 -4.71 3.59 16.59
N THR A 257 -4.86 2.54 17.38
CA THR A 257 -4.34 2.43 18.73
C THR A 257 -3.55 1.14 18.86
N GLY A 258 -2.22 1.24 18.74
CA GLY A 258 -1.39 0.05 18.77
C GLY A 258 0.02 0.37 18.31
N ALA A 259 0.98 -0.29 18.93
CA ALA A 259 2.33 -0.32 18.42
C ALA A 259 2.39 -1.26 17.20
N ILE A 260 3.25 -0.91 16.24
CA ILE A 260 3.61 -1.81 15.15
C ILE A 260 5.04 -2.28 15.44
N SER A 261 5.23 -3.60 15.57
CA SER A 261 6.57 -4.16 15.72
C SER A 261 6.75 -5.43 14.92
N GLY A 262 7.97 -5.70 14.47
CA GLY A 262 8.26 -6.94 13.74
C GLY A 262 9.47 -6.84 12.81
N SER A 263 9.69 -7.94 12.09
CA SER A 263 10.69 -8.04 11.04
C SER A 263 9.99 -8.37 9.72
N PHE A 264 10.15 -7.51 8.72
CA PHE A 264 9.42 -7.57 7.46
C PHE A 264 10.37 -7.82 6.29
N ASN A 265 10.11 -8.84 5.48
CA ASN A 265 10.82 -9.11 4.24
C ASN A 265 10.01 -8.53 3.06
N VAL A 266 10.49 -7.44 2.44
CA VAL A 266 9.74 -6.72 1.38
C VAL A 266 10.52 -6.58 0.08
N THR A 267 9.86 -6.65 -1.08
CA THR A 267 10.52 -6.41 -2.39
C THR A 267 10.19 -5.08 -3.04
N LYS A 268 8.95 -4.57 -2.90
CA LYS A 268 8.49 -3.37 -3.61
C LYS A 268 8.13 -2.25 -2.66
N ALA A 269 7.24 -2.47 -1.71
CA ALA A 269 6.80 -1.43 -0.79
C ALA A 269 6.49 -1.92 0.63
N LEU A 270 6.81 -1.07 1.61
CA LEU A 270 6.38 -1.19 3.00
C LEU A 270 5.76 0.14 3.44
N VAL A 271 4.56 0.10 4.02
CA VAL A 271 3.90 1.27 4.61
C VAL A 271 3.40 0.92 6.01
N LEU A 272 3.93 1.60 7.02
CA LEU A 272 3.54 1.44 8.42
C LEU A 272 2.87 2.74 8.89
N ARG A 273 1.67 2.65 9.46
CA ARG A 273 0.89 3.80 9.93
C ARG A 273 0.31 3.55 11.30
N THR A 274 0.50 4.49 12.22
CA THR A 274 -0.17 4.46 13.52
C THR A 274 -0.59 5.86 13.98
N VAL A 275 -1.71 5.97 14.69
CA VAL A 275 -2.08 7.25 15.33
C VAL A 275 -1.43 7.34 16.71
N THR A 276 -1.58 6.32 17.55
CA THR A 276 -1.19 6.41 18.98
C THR A 276 -0.17 5.40 19.49
N GLY A 277 0.52 4.68 18.61
CA GLY A 277 1.58 3.76 19.02
C GLY A 277 2.95 4.05 18.43
N ASP A 278 3.93 3.34 18.97
CA ASP A 278 5.29 3.33 18.48
C ASP A 278 5.41 2.39 17.27
N ILE A 279 6.34 2.69 16.37
CA ILE A 279 6.71 1.82 15.26
C ILE A 279 8.14 1.34 15.52
N THR A 280 8.35 0.04 15.72
CA THR A 280 9.69 -0.56 15.87
C THR A 280 9.85 -1.71 14.87
N ALA A 281 10.49 -1.46 13.74
CA ALA A 281 10.55 -2.41 12.63
C ALA A 281 11.97 -2.69 12.14
N SER A 282 12.27 -3.96 11.90
CA SER A 282 13.41 -4.40 11.08
C SER A 282 12.90 -4.70 9.67
N VAL A 283 13.48 -4.08 8.66
CA VAL A 283 13.03 -4.21 7.26
C VAL A 283 14.16 -4.84 6.45
N HIS A 284 13.89 -6.01 5.89
CA HIS A 284 14.79 -6.74 5.02
C HIS A 284 14.31 -6.60 3.58
N VAL A 285 15.00 -5.78 2.81
CA VAL A 285 14.70 -5.57 1.40
C VAL A 285 15.22 -6.76 0.60
N LYS A 286 14.33 -7.43 -0.13
CA LYS A 286 14.68 -8.50 -1.06
C LYS A 286 14.74 -7.93 -2.48
N PRO A 287 15.71 -8.36 -3.30
CA PRO A 287 15.75 -7.92 -4.69
C PRO A 287 14.60 -8.54 -5.47
N LEU A 288 13.95 -7.75 -6.33
CA LEU A 288 12.86 -8.23 -7.19
C LEU A 288 13.30 -9.34 -8.15
N PHE A 289 14.56 -9.28 -8.57
CA PHE A 289 15.17 -10.32 -9.40
C PHE A 289 16.33 -10.95 -8.61
N PRO A 290 16.41 -12.29 -8.54
CA PRO A 290 17.58 -12.93 -7.98
C PRO A 290 18.82 -12.41 -8.71
N PRO A 291 19.91 -12.10 -7.99
CA PRO A 291 21.12 -11.59 -8.61
C PRO A 291 21.53 -12.58 -9.71
N HIS A 292 21.64 -12.08 -10.95
CA HIS A 292 22.31 -12.86 -11.98
C HIS A 292 23.68 -13.22 -11.42
N GLY A 293 23.95 -14.52 -11.27
CA GLY A 293 25.21 -14.97 -10.70
C GLY A 293 26.39 -14.31 -11.42
N PRO A 294 27.56 -14.16 -10.78
CA PRO A 294 28.75 -13.62 -11.44
C PRO A 294 29.13 -14.40 -12.71
N ASN A 295 28.73 -15.67 -12.78
CA ASN A 295 28.85 -16.54 -13.96
C ASN A 295 27.53 -16.66 -14.73
N GLY A 296 26.70 -15.63 -14.74
CA GLY A 296 25.50 -15.53 -15.55
C GLY A 296 25.85 -15.51 -17.02
N THR A 297 26.36 -16.62 -17.54
CA THR A 297 26.14 -17.09 -18.90
C THR A 297 24.64 -17.34 -19.02
N HIS A 298 23.83 -16.29 -18.93
CA HIS A 298 22.68 -16.27 -19.80
C HIS A 298 23.28 -16.44 -21.18
N PRO A 299 23.01 -17.53 -21.91
CA PRO A 299 23.34 -17.57 -23.31
C PRO A 299 22.52 -16.41 -23.89
N HIS A 300 23.12 -15.22 -23.96
CA HIS A 300 22.67 -14.24 -24.91
C HIS A 300 22.70 -15.02 -26.21
N PRO A 301 21.55 -15.30 -26.83
CA PRO A 301 21.57 -15.94 -28.13
C PRO A 301 22.55 -15.10 -28.95
N PRO A 302 23.58 -15.73 -29.55
CA PRO A 302 24.61 -14.99 -30.27
C PRO A 302 23.88 -13.98 -31.15
N PRO A 303 24.24 -12.68 -31.06
CA PRO A 303 23.51 -11.62 -31.75
C PRO A 303 23.26 -12.12 -33.16
N PRO A 304 22.00 -12.15 -33.64
CA PRO A 304 21.64 -12.84 -34.87
C PRO A 304 22.64 -12.40 -35.93
N HIS A 305 23.54 -13.31 -36.27
CA HIS A 305 24.52 -13.04 -37.29
C HIS A 305 23.66 -12.73 -38.51
N LYS A 306 23.73 -11.48 -38.99
CA LYS A 306 23.24 -11.16 -40.32
C LYS A 306 24.03 -12.08 -41.23
N HIS A 307 23.46 -13.25 -41.52
CA HIS A 307 23.77 -13.94 -42.75
C HIS A 307 23.52 -12.88 -43.82
N ALA A 308 24.60 -12.42 -44.42
CA ALA A 308 24.53 -11.75 -45.69
C ALA A 308 23.87 -12.78 -46.61
N GLN A 309 22.55 -12.69 -46.72
CA GLN A 309 21.77 -13.44 -47.67
C GLN A 309 22.06 -12.75 -49.01
N GLU A 310 23.23 -13.06 -49.56
CA GLU A 310 23.47 -13.01 -51.00
C GLU A 310 22.76 -14.22 -51.58
N GLY A 311 21.66 -13.98 -52.28
CA GLY A 311 20.81 -14.98 -52.93
C GLY A 311 19.48 -14.28 -53.20
N GLU A 312 19.28 -13.70 -54.39
CA GLU A 312 18.76 -14.45 -55.56
C GLU A 312 17.42 -15.10 -55.20
N ASP A 313 16.38 -14.28 -55.09
CA ASP A 313 15.00 -14.76 -55.14
C ASP A 313 14.45 -14.40 -56.53
N ASP A 314 14.55 -15.40 -57.41
CA ASP A 314 13.66 -15.56 -58.57
C ASP A 314 12.21 -15.63 -58.05
N PHE A 315 11.38 -14.74 -58.59
CA PHE A 315 9.93 -14.73 -58.43
C PHE A 315 9.35 -15.96 -59.14
N GLU A 316 8.96 -16.99 -58.41
CA GLU A 316 7.91 -17.92 -58.87
C GLU A 316 6.62 -17.59 -58.09
N GLU A 317 5.69 -16.96 -58.82
CA GLU A 317 4.29 -16.81 -58.44
C GLU A 317 3.65 -18.20 -58.32
N GLU A 318 3.33 -18.63 -57.10
CA GLU A 318 2.29 -19.63 -56.90
C GLU A 318 0.99 -18.91 -56.52
N GLU A 319 0.09 -18.84 -57.50
CA GLU A 319 -1.32 -18.48 -57.34
C GLU A 319 -2.01 -19.51 -56.44
N GLU A 320 -2.25 -19.16 -55.17
CA GLU A 320 -3.31 -19.82 -54.39
C GLU A 320 -4.64 -19.13 -54.67
N VAL A 321 -5.48 -19.88 -55.37
CA VAL A 321 -6.90 -19.64 -55.63
C VAL A 321 -7.66 -19.81 -54.31
N GLU A 322 -8.06 -18.71 -53.68
CA GLU A 322 -9.13 -18.73 -52.67
C GLU A 322 -10.47 -18.59 -53.38
N GLU A 323 -11.23 -19.69 -53.38
CA GLU A 323 -12.58 -19.80 -53.88
C GLU A 323 -13.57 -18.95 -53.06
N GLU A 324 -14.49 -18.37 -53.81
CA GLU A 324 -15.60 -17.53 -53.42
C GLU A 324 -16.63 -18.30 -52.58
N GLU A 325 -17.06 -17.74 -51.44
CA GLU A 325 -18.44 -17.88 -50.97
C GLU A 325 -19.04 -16.49 -50.79
N GLU A 326 -19.70 -16.04 -51.85
CA GLU A 326 -20.70 -14.97 -51.86
C GLU A 326 -22.01 -15.49 -51.23
N GLU A 327 -22.47 -14.88 -50.15
CA GLU A 327 -23.92 -14.80 -49.87
C GLU A 327 -24.29 -13.37 -49.40
N ASP A 328 -24.87 -12.65 -50.35
CA ASP A 328 -26.09 -11.85 -50.20
C ASP A 328 -26.21 -10.90 -48.99
N ASN A 329 -25.93 -9.62 -49.25
CA ASN A 329 -26.87 -8.56 -48.86
C ASN A 329 -26.77 -7.37 -49.80
N GLU A 330 -27.39 -7.56 -50.96
CA GLU A 330 -27.93 -6.49 -51.79
C GLU A 330 -28.96 -5.69 -50.97
N VAL A 331 -28.83 -4.35 -50.94
CA VAL A 331 -29.92 -3.38 -51.13
C VAL A 331 -29.38 -1.96 -50.84
N ARG A 332 -29.28 -1.20 -51.94
CA ARG A 332 -29.58 0.24 -52.04
C ARG A 332 -28.45 1.26 -51.83
N TRP A 333 -27.64 1.41 -52.87
CA TRP A 333 -27.02 2.71 -53.20
C TRP A 333 -27.49 3.22 -54.56
N GLU A 334 -28.30 4.27 -54.54
CA GLU A 334 -28.39 5.22 -55.65
C GLU A 334 -28.35 6.64 -55.08
N LYS A 335 -27.21 7.32 -55.24
CA LYS A 335 -27.05 8.55 -56.03
C LYS A 335 -25.88 9.41 -55.53
N ARG A 336 -24.90 9.51 -56.43
CA ARG A 336 -24.25 10.73 -56.92
C ARG A 336 -23.76 11.75 -55.88
N GLY A 337 -22.44 11.99 -55.89
CA GLY A 337 -21.92 13.29 -55.47
C GLY A 337 -20.41 13.42 -55.41
N LYS A 338 -19.74 13.46 -56.57
CA LYS A 338 -18.36 13.95 -56.71
C LYS A 338 -18.16 15.28 -55.97
N ARG A 339 -17.37 15.33 -54.89
CA ARG A 339 -16.62 16.52 -54.47
C ARG A 339 -15.32 16.12 -53.78
N GLY A 340 -14.21 16.53 -54.40
CA GLY A 340 -12.87 16.31 -53.89
C GLY A 340 -12.63 17.04 -52.56
N HIS A 341 -12.01 16.34 -51.62
CA HIS A 341 -11.54 16.93 -50.37
C HIS A 341 -10.02 16.94 -50.35
N LYS A 342 -9.52 18.19 -50.37
CA LYS A 342 -8.13 18.58 -50.17
C LYS A 342 -7.60 18.04 -48.85
N HIS A 343 -6.40 17.46 -48.90
CA HIS A 343 -5.58 17.15 -47.74
C HIS A 343 -5.22 18.43 -46.96
N HIS A 344 -5.87 18.66 -45.81
CA HIS A 344 -5.41 19.66 -44.85
C HIS A 344 -4.39 19.04 -43.88
N SER A 345 -3.12 19.28 -44.20
CA SER A 345 -2.05 19.75 -43.30
C SER A 345 -2.27 19.51 -41.78
N LYS A 346 -1.66 18.44 -41.26
CA LYS A 346 -1.39 18.26 -39.82
C LYS A 346 -0.22 19.15 -39.39
N LYS A 347 -0.44 20.46 -39.22
CA LYS A 347 0.51 21.37 -38.55
C LYS A 347 -0.21 22.42 -37.70
N SER A 348 -0.82 22.02 -36.57
CA SER A 348 -1.26 22.98 -35.55
C SER A 348 -1.54 22.34 -34.18
N TYR A 349 -0.53 21.80 -33.51
CA TYR A 349 -0.65 21.40 -32.09
C TYR A 349 0.52 21.81 -31.18
N LYS A 350 1.47 22.64 -31.67
CA LYS A 350 2.67 23.00 -30.89
C LYS A 350 2.72 24.42 -30.30
N ALA A 351 1.71 25.27 -30.49
CA ALA A 351 1.78 26.66 -30.04
C ALA A 351 1.10 26.98 -28.69
N LYS A 352 0.20 26.15 -28.15
CA LYS A 352 -0.57 26.49 -26.94
C LYS A 352 -0.03 25.98 -25.60
N LYS A 353 1.09 25.24 -25.57
CA LYS A 353 1.66 24.68 -24.31
C LYS A 353 2.69 25.56 -23.59
N ARG A 354 3.01 26.75 -24.08
CA ARG A 354 4.11 27.58 -23.53
C ARG A 354 3.69 28.70 -22.57
N HIS A 355 2.39 29.00 -22.41
CA HIS A 355 1.96 30.10 -21.54
C HIS A 355 1.51 29.70 -20.12
N HIS A 356 1.36 28.40 -19.82
CA HIS A 356 0.99 27.96 -18.45
C HIS A 356 2.18 27.50 -17.58
N ALA A 357 3.41 27.48 -18.12
CA ALA A 357 4.57 27.00 -17.39
C ALA A 357 5.29 28.08 -16.54
N LYS A 358 5.05 29.37 -16.77
CA LYS A 358 5.86 30.46 -16.18
C LYS A 358 5.21 31.24 -15.04
N ARG A 359 3.95 30.96 -14.68
CA ARG A 359 3.24 31.64 -13.57
C ARG A 359 3.09 30.81 -12.28
N GLN A 360 3.67 29.62 -12.20
CA GLN A 360 3.60 28.78 -10.99
C GLN A 360 4.91 28.65 -10.20
N SER A 361 5.99 29.33 -10.61
CA SER A 361 7.31 29.15 -9.99
C SER A 361 7.68 30.17 -8.91
N GLU A 362 6.95 31.26 -8.72
CA GLU A 362 7.40 32.36 -7.83
C GLU A 362 6.55 32.62 -6.58
N GLU A 363 5.37 31.99 -6.42
CA GLU A 363 4.56 32.10 -5.18
C GLU A 363 4.47 30.79 -4.35
N LYS A 364 5.19 29.73 -4.73
CA LYS A 364 5.15 28.42 -4.04
C LYS A 364 6.29 28.18 -3.04
N GLY A 365 6.73 29.23 -2.34
CA GLY A 365 7.84 29.16 -1.39
C GLY A 365 7.57 28.36 -0.10
N ALA A 366 6.33 28.00 0.23
CA ALA A 366 6.01 27.41 1.55
C ALA A 366 4.97 26.28 1.58
N ALA A 367 4.50 25.75 0.44
CA ALA A 367 3.37 24.80 0.39
C ALA A 367 3.72 23.46 -0.29
N TRP A 368 4.77 22.77 0.18
CA TRP A 368 5.19 21.45 -0.36
C TRP A 368 5.03 20.28 0.63
N PHE A 369 4.39 20.48 1.79
CA PHE A 369 4.00 19.37 2.68
C PHE A 369 2.74 18.68 2.16
N PRO A 370 2.64 17.34 2.15
CA PRO A 370 1.49 16.59 1.62
C PRO A 370 0.26 16.59 2.53
N PHE A 371 0.17 17.50 3.51
CA PHE A 371 -0.96 17.59 4.44
C PHE A 371 -1.72 18.90 4.23
N SER A 372 -2.83 18.85 3.48
CA SER A 372 -3.90 19.86 3.50
C SER A 372 -4.74 19.82 4.80
N LEU A 373 -4.23 19.22 5.87
CA LEU A 373 -4.93 19.02 7.15
C LEU A 373 -4.88 20.25 8.09
N PHE A 374 -4.36 21.40 7.65
CA PHE A 374 -4.12 22.58 8.50
C PHE A 374 -4.75 23.89 7.99
N GLY A 375 -5.63 23.83 7.00
CA GLY A 375 -6.45 24.97 6.58
C GLY A 375 -7.91 24.74 6.92
N SER A 376 -8.34 25.06 8.15
CA SER A 376 -9.76 25.10 8.49
C SER A 376 -10.43 26.29 7.77
N ARG A 377 -10.89 26.08 6.54
CA ARG A 377 -11.90 26.93 5.93
C ARG A 377 -13.22 26.56 6.60
N GLN A 378 -13.69 27.40 7.51
CA GLN A 378 -15.04 27.33 8.08
C GLN A 378 -16.04 27.67 6.97
N ASP A 379 -16.44 26.68 6.18
CA ASP A 379 -17.63 26.82 5.37
C ASP A 379 -18.84 26.48 6.26
N LYS A 380 -19.58 27.54 6.58
CA LYS A 380 -20.92 27.50 7.16
C LYS A 380 -21.83 26.75 6.20
N GLU A 381 -22.33 25.58 6.60
CA GLU A 381 -23.43 24.93 5.89
C GLU A 381 -24.57 24.57 6.82
N HIS A 382 -25.77 24.75 6.28
CA HIS A 382 -27.02 24.95 6.98
C HIS A 382 -27.58 23.68 7.62
N ARG A 383 -28.03 23.83 8.87
CA ARG A 383 -28.96 22.94 9.58
C ARG A 383 -30.14 22.53 8.68
N ARG A 384 -30.30 21.22 8.42
CA ARG A 384 -31.61 20.61 8.16
C ARG A 384 -31.94 19.63 9.27
N HIS A 385 -33.07 19.86 9.91
CA HIS A 385 -33.64 19.01 10.95
C HIS A 385 -34.22 17.74 10.32
N ASN A 386 -33.84 16.57 10.86
CA ASN A 386 -34.59 15.33 10.66
C ASN A 386 -35.08 14.86 12.04
N LYS A 387 -36.41 14.77 12.20
CA LYS A 387 -37.08 14.34 13.43
C LYS A 387 -37.26 12.81 13.39
N GLY A 388 -36.57 12.10 14.28
CA GLY A 388 -36.86 10.71 14.66
C GLY A 388 -37.64 10.63 15.97
N PRO A 389 -38.26 9.48 16.29
CA PRO A 389 -39.31 9.36 17.32
C PRO A 389 -38.77 9.47 18.75
N GLN A 390 -39.57 10.11 19.60
CA GLN A 390 -39.27 10.42 21.00
C GLN A 390 -39.43 9.18 21.89
N GLY A 391 -38.37 8.82 22.62
CA GLY A 391 -38.45 7.93 23.78
C GLY A 391 -39.08 8.63 25.01
N PRO A 392 -39.40 7.86 26.07
CA PRO A 392 -40.12 8.36 27.24
C PRO A 392 -39.33 9.43 28.02
N PRO A 393 -40.03 10.38 28.67
CA PRO A 393 -39.41 11.51 29.33
C PRO A 393 -38.60 11.10 30.59
N PRO A 394 -37.44 11.71 30.83
CA PRO A 394 -36.69 11.52 32.07
C PRO A 394 -37.41 12.16 33.28
N PRO A 395 -37.15 11.66 34.51
CA PRO A 395 -37.79 12.13 35.74
C PRO A 395 -37.46 13.59 36.08
N PRO A 396 -38.33 14.28 36.83
CA PRO A 396 -38.23 15.71 37.10
C PRO A 396 -37.03 16.02 38.00
N HIS A 397 -36.01 16.66 37.43
CA HIS A 397 -34.93 17.26 38.20
C HIS A 397 -35.36 18.60 38.77
N GLY A 398 -35.05 18.81 40.05
CA GLY A 398 -35.40 19.99 40.83
C GLY A 398 -34.94 21.31 40.19
N GLU A 399 -35.71 22.35 40.48
CA GLU A 399 -35.61 23.68 39.88
C GLU A 399 -34.22 24.30 40.10
N HIS A 400 -33.42 24.34 39.04
CA HIS A 400 -32.26 25.22 38.99
C HIS A 400 -32.72 26.67 38.71
N PRO A 401 -32.11 27.67 39.36
CA PRO A 401 -32.44 29.08 39.11
C PRO A 401 -32.20 29.43 37.63
N PRO A 402 -33.01 30.34 37.05
CA PRO A 402 -32.90 30.69 35.65
C PRO A 402 -31.52 31.30 35.35
N PRO A 403 -30.86 30.93 34.24
CA PRO A 403 -29.63 31.56 33.84
C PRO A 403 -29.86 33.06 33.56
N PRO A 404 -28.87 33.93 33.86
CA PRO A 404 -28.98 35.35 33.63
C PRO A 404 -29.21 35.64 32.13
N PRO A 405 -30.01 36.67 31.79
CA PRO A 405 -30.31 37.00 30.41
C PRO A 405 -29.01 37.35 29.66
N HIS A 406 -28.65 36.54 28.67
CA HIS A 406 -27.53 36.81 27.79
C HIS A 406 -27.80 38.12 27.05
N GLY A 407 -27.02 39.15 27.37
CA GLY A 407 -27.01 40.41 26.64
C GLY A 407 -26.78 40.15 25.16
N LYS A 408 -27.64 40.73 24.32
CA LYS A 408 -27.53 40.64 22.86
C LYS A 408 -26.13 41.07 22.44
N ALA A 409 -25.41 40.19 21.76
CA ALA A 409 -24.13 40.54 21.18
C ALA A 409 -24.31 41.78 20.26
N PRO A 410 -23.43 42.78 20.33
CA PRO A 410 -23.52 43.94 19.45
C PRO A 410 -23.45 43.49 17.99
N PRO A 411 -24.17 44.18 17.07
CA PRO A 411 -24.13 43.85 15.66
C PRO A 411 -22.69 43.96 15.14
N PRO A 412 -22.29 43.08 14.20
CA PRO A 412 -20.99 43.19 13.56
C PRO A 412 -20.86 44.56 12.88
N PRO A 413 -19.65 45.16 12.87
CA PRO A 413 -19.41 46.43 12.22
C PRO A 413 -19.77 46.33 10.73
N PRO A 414 -20.34 47.39 10.12
CA PRO A 414 -20.64 47.41 8.71
C PRO A 414 -19.37 47.13 7.91
N HIS A 415 -19.44 46.18 6.97
CA HIS A 415 -18.37 45.91 6.04
C HIS A 415 -18.11 47.17 5.23
N GLY A 416 -17.02 47.87 5.56
CA GLY A 416 -16.55 49.00 4.76
C GLY A 416 -16.33 48.53 3.32
N GLU A 417 -16.87 49.29 2.39
CA GLU A 417 -16.73 49.04 0.97
C GLU A 417 -15.23 48.96 0.63
N TYR A 418 -14.78 47.79 0.17
CA TYR A 418 -13.43 47.67 -0.35
C TYR A 418 -13.31 48.58 -1.58
N PRO A 419 -12.26 49.42 -1.67
CA PRO A 419 -12.04 50.22 -2.86
C PRO A 419 -11.93 49.30 -4.08
N PRO A 420 -12.49 49.69 -5.24
CA PRO A 420 -12.40 48.88 -6.44
C PRO A 420 -10.92 48.63 -6.79
N PRO A 421 -10.58 47.44 -7.31
CA PRO A 421 -9.23 47.15 -7.75
C PRO A 421 -8.79 48.18 -8.80
N PRO A 422 -7.52 48.63 -8.77
CA PRO A 422 -7.04 49.61 -9.72
C PRO A 422 -7.20 49.09 -11.15
N PRO A 423 -7.64 49.94 -12.10
CA PRO A 423 -7.81 49.54 -13.48
C PRO A 423 -6.48 49.01 -14.02
N HIS A 424 -6.51 47.80 -14.58
CA HIS A 424 -5.37 47.22 -15.28
C HIS A 424 -5.03 48.14 -16.45
N GLY A 425 -3.97 48.94 -16.28
CA GLY A 425 -3.44 49.78 -17.34
C GLY A 425 -3.09 48.90 -18.54
N GLU A 426 -3.72 49.19 -19.67
CA GLU A 426 -3.39 48.58 -20.94
C GLU A 426 -1.93 48.93 -21.25
N HIS A 427 -1.04 47.96 -21.11
CA HIS A 427 0.32 48.11 -21.60
C HIS A 427 0.25 48.27 -23.13
N PRO A 428 0.81 49.33 -23.71
CA PRO A 428 0.83 49.51 -25.15
C PRO A 428 1.53 48.30 -25.80
N PRO A 429 1.02 47.81 -26.94
CA PRO A 429 1.67 46.73 -27.67
C PRO A 429 3.11 47.14 -27.99
N PRO A 430 4.08 46.20 -27.88
CA PRO A 430 5.47 46.50 -28.21
C PRO A 430 5.54 47.03 -29.65
N PRO A 431 6.31 48.11 -29.90
CA PRO A 431 6.40 48.71 -31.23
C PRO A 431 6.85 47.65 -32.23
N HIS A 432 6.06 47.47 -33.29
CA HIS A 432 6.42 46.65 -34.44
C HIS A 432 7.58 47.33 -35.18
N GLY A 433 8.79 47.16 -34.66
CA GLY A 433 10.00 47.43 -35.42
C GLY A 433 9.99 46.52 -36.65
N GLU A 434 9.96 47.13 -37.82
CA GLU A 434 10.08 46.46 -39.10
C GLU A 434 11.31 45.55 -39.05
N ARG A 435 11.07 44.25 -39.07
CA ARG A 435 12.16 43.26 -39.14
C ARG A 435 12.88 43.53 -40.46
N PRO A 436 14.21 43.76 -40.46
CA PRO A 436 14.95 43.90 -41.70
C PRO A 436 14.69 42.69 -42.59
N PRO A 437 14.57 42.89 -43.92
CA PRO A 437 14.34 41.80 -44.85
C PRO A 437 15.43 40.74 -44.66
N PRO A 438 15.07 39.44 -44.66
CA PRO A 438 16.06 38.39 -44.55
C PRO A 438 17.08 38.53 -45.69
N PRO A 439 18.38 38.36 -45.42
CA PRO A 439 19.41 38.45 -46.45
C PRO A 439 19.09 37.47 -47.59
N PRO A 440 19.38 37.82 -48.85
CA PRO A 440 19.20 36.93 -49.98
C PRO A 440 19.91 35.61 -49.71
N HIS A 441 19.15 34.52 -49.76
CA HIS A 441 19.67 33.17 -49.58
C HIS A 441 20.59 32.82 -50.75
N ASP A 442 21.87 33.15 -50.62
CA ASP A 442 22.90 32.49 -51.40
C ASP A 442 22.84 31.00 -51.10
N LYS A 443 22.77 30.23 -52.18
CA LYS A 443 22.56 28.78 -52.23
C LYS A 443 23.36 28.10 -51.13
N ALA A 444 22.66 27.68 -50.07
CA ALA A 444 23.26 26.87 -49.03
C ALA A 444 23.86 25.62 -49.68
N PRO A 445 25.11 25.26 -49.34
CA PRO A 445 25.71 24.03 -49.83
C PRO A 445 24.78 22.84 -49.50
N PRO A 446 24.70 21.84 -50.38
CA PRO A 446 23.86 20.67 -50.15
C PRO A 446 24.17 20.11 -48.75
N PRO A 447 23.14 19.77 -47.95
CA PRO A 447 23.33 19.28 -46.61
C PRO A 447 24.25 18.06 -46.68
N HIS A 448 25.48 18.20 -46.21
CA HIS A 448 26.41 17.09 -46.09
C HIS A 448 25.69 15.99 -45.33
N GLY A 449 25.44 14.87 -46.00
CA GLY A 449 24.75 13.72 -45.43
C GLY A 449 25.46 13.35 -44.15
N HIS A 450 24.81 13.60 -43.01
CA HIS A 450 25.32 13.15 -41.73
C HIS A 450 25.49 11.63 -41.84
N PRO A 451 26.69 11.08 -41.59
CA PRO A 451 26.90 9.64 -41.62
C PRO A 451 25.83 9.01 -40.74
N HIS A 452 25.06 8.10 -41.34
CA HIS A 452 23.98 7.41 -40.67
C HIS A 452 24.51 6.91 -39.32
N HIS A 453 24.03 7.51 -38.22
CA HIS A 453 24.38 7.01 -36.90
C HIS A 453 24.02 5.52 -36.90
N PRO A 454 24.95 4.65 -36.47
CA PRO A 454 24.65 3.23 -36.38
C PRO A 454 23.35 3.07 -35.59
N PRO A 455 22.44 2.18 -36.04
CA PRO A 455 21.14 2.00 -35.40
C PRO A 455 21.37 1.86 -33.90
N HIS A 456 20.79 2.79 -33.13
CA HIS A 456 20.88 2.75 -31.67
C HIS A 456 20.48 1.33 -31.25
N GLY A 457 21.37 0.65 -30.52
CA GLY A 457 21.11 -0.70 -30.04
C GLY A 457 19.79 -0.75 -29.24
N PRO A 458 19.31 -1.97 -28.93
CA PRO A 458 18.10 -2.13 -28.13
C PRO A 458 18.19 -1.22 -26.89
N PRO A 459 17.11 -0.46 -26.58
CA PRO A 459 17.13 0.44 -25.44
C PRO A 459 17.54 -0.34 -24.20
N HIS A 460 18.57 0.14 -23.50
CA HIS A 460 19.03 -0.51 -22.27
C HIS A 460 17.86 -0.63 -21.28
N PRO A 461 17.73 -1.76 -20.58
CA PRO A 461 16.69 -1.92 -19.57
C PRO A 461 16.85 -0.81 -18.52
N HIS A 462 15.74 -0.16 -18.19
CA HIS A 462 15.75 0.84 -17.12
C HIS A 462 16.13 0.14 -15.81
N PRO A 463 16.91 0.80 -14.93
CA PRO A 463 17.17 0.26 -13.61
C PRO A 463 15.85 0.03 -12.87
N PRO A 464 15.76 -1.02 -12.04
CA PRO A 464 14.56 -1.30 -11.27
C PRO A 464 14.23 -0.09 -10.37
N PRO A 465 12.93 0.19 -10.14
CA PRO A 465 12.53 1.26 -9.24
C PRO A 465 13.04 0.99 -7.82
N PRO A 466 13.32 2.04 -7.03
CA PRO A 466 13.71 1.87 -5.64
C PRO A 466 12.55 1.31 -4.81
N VAL A 467 12.87 0.48 -3.83
CA VAL A 467 11.91 -0.08 -2.87
C VAL A 467 11.43 1.02 -1.93
N PHE A 468 10.12 1.19 -1.77
CA PHE A 468 9.57 2.23 -0.91
C PHE A 468 9.39 1.74 0.53
N ILE A 469 9.85 2.51 1.51
CA ILE A 469 9.67 2.20 2.95
C ILE A 469 9.13 3.45 3.65
N GLY A 470 7.87 3.43 4.02
CA GLY A 470 7.18 4.51 4.72
C GLY A 470 6.81 4.13 6.15
N ALA A 471 7.10 4.98 7.14
CA ALA A 471 6.61 4.86 8.50
C ALA A 471 6.04 6.20 8.98
N PHE A 472 4.81 6.18 9.48
CA PHE A 472 4.09 7.38 9.88
C PHE A 472 3.41 7.17 11.22
N SER A 473 3.78 7.98 12.22
CA SER A 473 3.12 7.99 13.52
C SER A 473 2.58 9.39 13.82
N THR A 474 1.40 9.49 14.43
CA THR A 474 0.97 10.79 14.96
C THR A 474 1.67 11.07 16.28
N THR A 475 1.60 10.17 17.25
CA THR A 475 2.11 10.45 18.60
C THR A 475 3.26 9.58 19.09
N GLY A 476 3.49 8.42 18.48
CA GLY A 476 4.54 7.50 18.90
C GLY A 476 5.89 7.72 18.21
N THR A 477 6.90 7.07 18.78
CA THR A 477 8.28 7.05 18.30
C THR A 477 8.43 6.05 17.17
N ILE A 478 9.26 6.38 16.19
CA ILE A 478 9.56 5.52 15.04
C ILE A 478 11.03 5.09 15.12
N ASN A 479 11.26 3.79 15.21
CA ASN A 479 12.57 3.14 15.18
C ASN A 479 12.59 2.17 14.00
N LEU A 480 13.28 2.53 12.92
CA LEU A 480 13.42 1.69 11.73
C LEU A 480 14.87 1.21 11.58
N THR A 481 15.06 -0.08 11.34
CA THR A 481 16.35 -0.65 10.93
C THR A 481 16.20 -1.27 9.55
N ILE A 482 16.97 -0.82 8.56
CA ILE A 482 16.80 -1.20 7.16
C ILE A 482 18.02 -1.96 6.65
N HIS A 483 17.79 -3.22 6.29
CA HIS A 483 18.74 -4.13 5.68
C HIS A 483 18.43 -4.25 4.18
N ALA A 484 19.30 -3.75 3.31
CA ALA A 484 19.12 -3.86 1.86
C ALA A 484 20.41 -4.35 1.18
N PRO A 485 20.33 -5.23 0.16
CA PRO A 485 21.48 -5.59 -0.64
C PRO A 485 22.12 -4.36 -1.31
N PRO A 486 23.44 -4.34 -1.51
CA PRO A 486 24.16 -3.15 -1.99
C PRO A 486 23.75 -2.67 -3.40
N PHE A 487 23.10 -3.55 -4.18
CA PHE A 487 22.63 -3.28 -5.54
C PHE A 487 21.16 -2.86 -5.59
N VAL A 488 20.41 -2.93 -4.49
CA VAL A 488 19.01 -2.48 -4.42
C VAL A 488 18.97 -1.07 -3.84
N SER A 489 18.30 -0.16 -4.54
CA SER A 489 18.03 1.19 -4.02
C SER A 489 16.72 1.19 -3.22
N SER A 490 16.61 2.01 -2.18
CA SER A 490 15.33 2.24 -1.49
C SER A 490 15.02 3.74 -1.33
N ASP A 491 13.75 4.09 -1.18
CA ASP A 491 13.22 5.42 -0.87
C ASP A 491 12.51 5.34 0.49
N VAL A 492 13.08 5.99 1.49
CA VAL A 492 12.68 5.84 2.90
C VAL A 492 12.05 7.12 3.42
N LYS A 493 10.88 7.01 4.04
CA LYS A 493 10.12 8.14 4.59
C LYS A 493 9.66 7.82 6.00
N ALA A 494 10.12 8.56 6.98
CA ALA A 494 9.76 8.35 8.39
C ALA A 494 9.30 9.66 9.04
N PHE A 495 8.05 9.73 9.49
CA PHE A 495 7.50 10.95 10.08
C PHE A 495 6.70 10.69 11.34
N SER A 496 7.07 11.36 12.44
CA SER A 496 6.25 11.42 13.65
C SER A 496 5.79 12.87 13.90
N ARG A 497 4.64 13.11 14.54
CA ARG A 497 4.34 14.49 15.02
C ARG A 497 4.96 14.72 16.39
N THR A 498 4.75 13.82 17.36
CA THR A 498 5.26 14.07 18.73
C THR A 498 6.36 13.13 19.20
N GLY A 499 6.53 11.96 18.57
CA GLY A 499 7.57 11.02 18.94
C GLY A 499 8.90 11.28 18.23
N GLY A 500 9.96 10.63 18.71
CA GLY A 500 11.25 10.65 18.03
C GLY A 500 11.20 9.84 16.72
N VAL A 501 12.12 10.13 15.80
CA VAL A 501 12.33 9.33 14.60
C VAL A 501 13.79 8.92 14.53
N ALA A 502 14.07 7.63 14.67
CA ALA A 502 15.38 7.04 14.49
C ALA A 502 15.35 6.08 13.30
N VAL A 503 16.22 6.32 12.32
CA VAL A 503 16.38 5.40 11.18
C VAL A 503 17.83 4.94 11.07
N LYS A 504 18.03 3.62 11.14
CA LYS A 504 19.31 2.95 11.05
C LYS A 504 19.45 2.22 9.71
N TYR A 505 20.58 2.44 9.05
CA TYR A 505 20.86 2.03 7.67
C TYR A 505 22.17 1.24 7.57
N PRO A 506 22.27 0.01 8.13
CA PRO A 506 23.50 -0.76 8.09
C PRO A 506 23.99 -1.07 6.67
N THR A 507 23.08 -1.31 5.72
CA THR A 507 23.44 -1.75 4.36
C THR A 507 22.77 -0.94 3.25
N PHE A 508 21.86 -0.04 3.61
CA PHE A 508 21.03 0.72 2.68
C PHE A 508 21.83 1.63 1.74
N LYS A 509 21.26 1.81 0.54
CA LYS A 509 21.64 2.77 -0.48
C LYS A 509 20.37 3.40 -1.01
N GLY A 510 20.33 4.71 -1.11
CA GLY A 510 19.18 5.39 -1.70
C GLY A 510 18.84 6.71 -1.02
N PHE A 511 17.57 7.06 -1.10
CA PHE A 511 17.04 8.35 -0.68
C PHE A 511 16.29 8.23 0.65
N PHE A 512 16.43 9.22 1.52
CA PHE A 512 15.66 9.26 2.77
C PHE A 512 15.09 10.64 3.09
N GLU A 513 13.95 10.63 3.78
CA GLU A 513 13.30 11.77 4.42
C GLU A 513 12.86 11.33 5.83
N ALA A 514 13.37 12.00 6.86
CA ALA A 514 12.97 11.76 8.25
C ALA A 514 12.57 13.08 8.91
N GLY A 515 11.51 13.08 9.72
CA GLY A 515 11.06 14.30 10.38
C GLY A 515 10.21 14.07 11.62
N SER A 516 10.35 14.97 12.61
CA SER A 516 9.46 15.07 13.76
C SER A 516 9.09 16.52 14.07
N LEU A 517 7.86 16.78 14.52
CA LEU A 517 7.39 18.14 14.86
C LEU A 517 7.73 18.54 16.30
N VAL A 518 7.89 17.57 17.20
CA VAL A 518 8.24 17.79 18.63
C VAL A 518 9.39 16.89 19.09
N GLY A 519 9.61 15.74 18.46
CA GLY A 519 10.66 14.80 18.83
C GLY A 519 11.99 15.05 18.10
N SER A 520 13.03 14.33 18.53
CA SER A 520 14.34 14.34 17.86
C SER A 520 14.36 13.44 16.63
N VAL A 521 15.19 13.78 15.65
CA VAL A 521 15.42 12.97 14.45
C VAL A 521 16.88 12.52 14.41
N SER A 522 17.09 11.20 14.34
CA SER A 522 18.42 10.59 14.15
C SER A 522 18.43 9.69 12.91
N VAL A 523 19.45 9.86 12.08
CA VAL A 523 19.70 9.03 10.91
C VAL A 523 21.13 8.52 10.98
N GLU A 524 21.29 7.20 11.12
CA GLU A 524 22.58 6.54 11.28
C GLU A 524 22.83 5.56 10.13
N ALA A 525 23.93 5.73 9.41
CA ALA A 525 24.35 4.83 8.33
C ALA A 525 25.81 4.41 8.54
N PRO A 526 26.09 3.45 9.43
CA PRO A 526 27.46 3.03 9.72
C PRO A 526 28.12 2.49 8.46
N HIS A 527 29.40 2.83 8.24
CA HIS A 527 30.19 2.42 7.07
C HIS A 527 29.67 2.91 5.71
N LYS A 528 28.79 3.92 5.70
CA LYS A 528 28.26 4.57 4.50
C LYS A 528 28.52 6.07 4.54
N GLU A 529 28.59 6.68 3.37
CA GLU A 529 28.61 8.13 3.26
C GLU A 529 27.17 8.64 3.20
N THR A 530 26.82 9.55 4.12
CA THR A 530 25.51 10.18 4.17
C THR A 530 25.62 11.62 3.69
N LYS A 531 25.01 11.91 2.53
CA LYS A 531 24.95 13.26 1.99
C LYS A 531 23.63 13.91 2.36
N ILE A 532 23.65 14.81 3.32
CA ILE A 532 22.49 15.61 3.69
C ILE A 532 22.22 16.63 2.57
N LEU A 533 21.01 16.59 2.02
CA LEU A 533 20.57 17.50 0.97
C LEU A 533 19.80 18.70 1.53
N LYS A 534 19.00 18.45 2.58
CA LYS A 534 18.22 19.47 3.25
C LYS A 534 18.07 19.08 4.71
N GLU A 535 18.37 20.02 5.58
CA GLU A 535 18.20 19.90 7.03
C GLU A 535 17.42 21.12 7.51
N TYR A 536 16.49 20.88 8.43
CA TYR A 536 15.76 21.92 9.12
C TYR A 536 15.69 21.55 10.59
N LYS A 537 16.17 22.47 11.43
CA LYS A 537 16.18 22.32 12.88
C LYS A 537 15.53 23.55 13.49
N GLY A 538 14.24 23.45 13.79
CA GLY A 538 13.47 24.44 14.55
C GLY A 538 13.57 24.19 16.06
N GLU A 539 12.90 25.02 16.84
CA GLU A 539 12.87 24.88 18.31
C GLU A 539 12.23 23.57 18.78
N THR A 540 11.18 23.12 18.09
CA THR A 540 10.47 21.87 18.41
C THR A 540 10.58 20.83 17.30
N ALA A 541 10.76 21.27 16.05
CA ALA A 541 10.68 20.41 14.88
C ALA A 541 12.05 20.15 14.28
N GLU A 542 12.34 18.90 13.92
CA GLU A 542 13.55 18.51 13.22
C GLU A 542 13.18 17.73 11.95
N PHE A 543 13.88 18.00 10.86
CA PHE A 543 13.65 17.36 9.57
C PHE A 543 14.97 17.23 8.83
N VAL A 544 15.21 16.06 8.27
CA VAL A 544 16.41 15.76 7.48
C VAL A 544 16.03 14.98 6.22
N LYS A 545 16.66 15.37 5.12
CA LYS A 545 16.51 14.74 3.81
C LYS A 545 17.89 14.56 3.20
N GLY A 546 18.18 13.37 2.71
CA GLY A 546 19.51 13.05 2.24
C GLY A 546 19.57 11.85 1.30
N LEU A 547 20.80 11.49 0.94
CA LEU A 547 21.15 10.30 0.19
C LEU A 547 22.21 9.51 0.95
N VAL A 548 22.11 8.17 0.92
CA VAL A 548 23.12 7.27 1.49
C VAL A 548 23.76 6.49 0.35
N PHE A 549 25.10 6.47 0.35
CA PHE A 549 25.89 5.76 -0.65
C PHE A 549 26.97 4.88 -0.01
N PRO A 550 27.39 3.79 -0.66
CA PRO A 550 28.59 3.06 -0.25
C PRO A 550 29.80 3.99 -0.23
N ILE A 551 30.63 3.92 0.82
CA ILE A 551 31.92 4.62 0.85
C ILE A 551 32.71 4.11 -0.35
N ARG A 552 32.99 5.00 -1.30
CA ARG A 552 34.01 4.71 -2.30
C ARG A 552 35.31 4.67 -1.52
N LYS A 553 35.90 3.48 -1.36
CA LYS A 553 37.32 3.41 -0.96
C LYS A 553 38.05 4.22 -2.01
N ASN A 554 38.44 5.44 -1.68
CA ASN A 554 39.25 6.27 -2.55
C ASN A 554 40.54 5.48 -2.71
N LEU A 555 40.67 4.76 -3.84
CA LEU A 555 41.87 4.00 -4.19
C LEU A 555 43.11 4.90 -4.31
N THR A 556 42.95 6.21 -4.19
CA THR A 556 44.01 7.22 -4.28
C THR A 556 44.91 7.33 -3.04
N SER A 557 44.72 6.55 -1.97
CA SER A 557 45.66 6.50 -0.84
C SER A 557 46.52 5.23 -0.80
N ALA A 558 46.56 4.44 -1.87
CA ALA A 558 47.40 3.23 -1.96
C ALA A 558 48.79 3.46 -2.61
N GLU A 559 49.12 4.67 -3.04
CA GLU A 559 50.46 4.99 -3.61
C GLU A 559 51.42 5.68 -2.63
N GLU A 560 51.01 5.97 -1.39
CA GLU A 560 51.87 6.60 -0.38
C GLU A 560 51.96 5.70 0.86
N GLY A 561 52.80 4.65 0.80
CA GLY A 561 53.18 3.88 1.99
C GLY A 561 53.14 2.35 1.86
N VAL A 562 53.71 1.78 0.81
CA VAL A 562 54.19 0.38 0.85
C VAL A 562 55.55 0.40 1.54
N ASP A 563 55.55 0.42 2.87
CA ASP A 563 56.65 0.00 3.75
C ASP A 563 56.07 -0.38 5.14
N ALA A 564 54.86 -0.94 5.17
CA ALA A 564 54.25 -1.47 6.37
C ALA A 564 54.35 -3.01 6.37
N ASP A 565 55.11 -3.47 7.34
CA ASP A 565 55.51 -4.82 7.71
C ASP A 565 54.38 -5.86 7.56
N TRP A 566 54.56 -6.80 6.63
CA TRP A 566 53.63 -7.91 6.40
C TRP A 566 53.74 -9.03 7.45
N GLU A 567 54.73 -9.00 8.35
CA GLU A 567 54.96 -10.08 9.32
C GLU A 567 53.93 -10.15 10.45
N GLU A 568 53.20 -9.07 10.76
CA GLU A 568 52.24 -9.07 11.89
C GLU A 568 50.86 -9.69 11.53
N LEU A 569 50.59 -9.98 10.25
CA LEU A 569 49.28 -10.47 9.77
C LEU A 569 49.20 -12.00 9.59
N ILE A 570 50.23 -12.76 9.98
CA ILE A 570 50.27 -14.23 9.92
C ILE A 570 50.06 -14.89 11.31
N GLN A 571 49.87 -14.11 12.39
CA GLN A 571 49.68 -14.67 13.75
C GLN A 571 48.25 -14.58 14.33
N MET A 572 47.23 -14.32 13.51
CA MET A 572 45.81 -14.49 13.86
C MET A 572 45.12 -15.39 12.85
#